data_AF-A0A243Q6N3-F1
#
_entry.id   AF-A0A243Q6N3-F1
#
_cell.length_a   1.000
_cell.length_b   1.000
_cell.length_c   1.000
_cell.angle_alpha   90.00
_cell.angle_beta   90.00
_cell.angle_gamma   90.00
#
_symmetry.space_group_name_H-M   'P 1'
#
loop_
_entity.id
_entity.type
_entity.pdbx_description
1 polymer ?
#
loop_
_entity_poly.entity_id
_entity_poly.type
_entity_poly.pdbx_seq_one_letter_code
_entity_poly.pdbx_strand_id
1 'polypeptide(L)'
;MPAAGEAAERADSSGRAGALERAIEAIPLVDHHVHGALAVDVSRREFEELITESDRPVPAWMTQFDSQIGFAILRHCAPVLGLDPHPDPEAYLARRTELGAEEVNRRLLAATGIGHFLVETGYRGDGILDPARMAAVTGRPADEVVRLEAVAERVAAGGAGAAGFAAAFEEALWEHSRTACGLKTIVAYRHGLDFDP
;
A
#
# COMPACT_ATOMS: atom_id res chain seq x y z
N MET A 1 -9.34 44.54 -27.36
CA MET A 1 -9.07 43.51 -28.38
C MET A 1 -7.80 42.80 -27.94
N PRO A 2 -7.88 41.68 -27.20
CA PRO A 2 -6.66 40.95 -26.87
C PRO A 2 -6.08 40.42 -28.19
N ALA A 3 -4.78 40.64 -28.39
CA ALA A 3 -4.10 40.38 -29.65
C ALA A 3 -4.06 38.88 -29.94
N ALA A 4 -4.30 38.49 -31.19
CA ALA A 4 -4.38 37.09 -31.65
C ALA A 4 -3.18 36.19 -31.23
N GLY A 5 -2.04 36.78 -30.86
CA GLY A 5 -0.88 36.07 -30.31
C GLY A 5 -1.11 35.43 -28.94
N GLU A 6 -1.79 36.11 -28.00
CA GLU A 6 -2.04 35.57 -26.65
C GLU A 6 -3.02 34.39 -26.66
N ALA A 7 -3.95 34.37 -27.62
CA ALA A 7 -4.91 33.27 -27.78
C ALA A 7 -4.25 32.02 -28.36
N ALA A 8 -3.31 32.19 -29.31
CA ALA A 8 -2.54 31.08 -29.88
C ALA A 8 -1.58 30.46 -28.85
N GLU A 9 -0.93 31.28 -28.03
CA GLU A 9 -0.01 30.83 -26.98
C GLU A 9 -0.73 30.11 -25.84
N ARG A 10 -1.96 30.54 -25.48
CA ARG A 10 -2.84 29.83 -24.52
C ARG A 10 -3.38 28.51 -25.08
N ALA A 11 -3.65 28.44 -26.38
CA ALA A 11 -4.09 27.20 -27.01
C ALA A 11 -2.94 26.17 -27.12
N ASP A 12 -1.72 26.62 -27.43
CA ASP A 12 -0.51 25.78 -27.44
C ASP A 12 -0.14 25.29 -26.03
N SER A 13 -0.25 26.15 -25.00
CA SER A 13 0.00 25.73 -23.61
C SER A 13 -1.05 24.74 -23.08
N SER A 14 -2.33 24.92 -23.42
CA SER A 14 -3.39 23.95 -23.11
C SER A 14 -3.18 22.62 -23.86
N GLY A 15 -2.76 22.66 -25.12
CA GLY A 15 -2.42 21.48 -25.90
C GLY A 15 -1.22 20.70 -25.36
N ARG A 16 -0.17 21.42 -24.93
CA ARG A 16 1.02 20.83 -24.28
C ARG A 16 0.71 20.27 -22.90
N ALA A 17 -0.10 20.96 -22.10
CA ALA A 17 -0.55 20.46 -20.79
C ALA A 17 -1.34 19.16 -20.95
N GLY A 18 -2.31 19.11 -21.88
CA GLY A 18 -3.05 17.89 -22.17
C GLY A 18 -2.18 16.76 -22.75
N ALA A 19 -1.12 17.09 -23.50
CA ALA A 19 -0.16 16.09 -23.99
C ALA A 19 0.70 15.52 -22.86
N LEU A 20 1.13 16.36 -21.91
CA LEU A 20 1.87 15.93 -20.74
C LEU A 20 1.01 15.04 -19.81
N GLU A 21 -0.23 15.44 -19.55
CA GLU A 21 -1.17 14.64 -18.74
C GLU A 21 -1.34 13.23 -19.31
N ARG A 22 -1.65 13.11 -20.61
CA ARG A 22 -1.75 11.80 -21.27
C ARG A 22 -0.45 11.00 -21.24
N ALA A 23 0.69 11.67 -21.34
CA ALA A 23 1.98 11.00 -21.25
C ALA A 23 2.20 10.44 -19.84
N ILE A 24 1.85 11.18 -18.79
CA ILE A 24 1.95 10.74 -17.39
C ILE A 24 0.98 9.58 -17.13
N GLU A 25 -0.28 9.70 -17.55
CA GLU A 25 -1.30 8.66 -17.37
C GLU A 25 -0.95 7.33 -18.08
N ALA A 26 -0.15 7.38 -19.14
CA ALA A 26 0.28 6.19 -19.87
C ALA A 26 1.48 5.46 -19.24
N ILE A 27 2.17 6.06 -18.26
CA ILE A 27 3.34 5.45 -17.62
C ILE A 27 2.87 4.47 -16.54
N PRO A 28 3.21 3.17 -16.63
CA PRO A 28 2.95 2.22 -15.55
C PRO A 28 3.72 2.61 -14.29
N LEU A 29 3.03 2.66 -13.15
CA LEU A 29 3.66 3.01 -11.87
C LEU A 29 4.45 1.82 -11.31
N VAL A 30 5.53 2.11 -10.60
CA VAL A 30 6.21 1.12 -9.73
C VAL A 30 5.93 1.54 -8.30
N ASP A 31 5.19 0.71 -7.57
CA ASP A 31 4.95 0.96 -6.16
C ASP A 31 6.07 0.31 -5.34
N HIS A 32 7.06 1.13 -5.01
CA HIS A 32 8.33 0.66 -4.46
C HIS A 32 8.27 0.29 -2.97
N HIS A 33 7.14 0.53 -2.29
CA HIS A 33 6.97 0.15 -0.90
C HIS A 33 5.50 -0.06 -0.54
N VAL A 34 5.05 -1.30 -0.64
CA VAL A 34 3.71 -1.70 -0.21
C VAL A 34 3.74 -2.82 0.82
N HIS A 35 2.63 -3.01 1.49
CA HIS A 35 2.30 -4.30 2.09
C HIS A 35 1.37 -5.07 1.15
N GLY A 36 1.30 -6.39 1.35
CA GLY A 36 0.30 -7.21 0.71
C GLY A 36 -1.12 -6.72 1.00
N ALA A 37 -2.01 -6.90 0.02
CA ALA A 37 -3.45 -6.69 0.24
C ALA A 37 -3.98 -7.72 1.26
N LEU A 38 -5.14 -7.45 1.85
CA LEU A 38 -5.77 -8.37 2.81
C LEU A 38 -6.05 -9.73 2.15
N ALA A 39 -5.73 -10.81 2.84
CA ALA A 39 -5.99 -12.16 2.36
C ALA A 39 -7.46 -12.59 2.51
N VAL A 40 -8.19 -11.96 3.44
CA VAL A 40 -9.57 -12.30 3.79
C VAL A 40 -10.41 -11.04 4.01
N ASP A 41 -11.73 -11.23 4.05
CA ASP A 41 -12.64 -10.16 4.44
C ASP A 41 -12.41 -9.76 5.90
N VAL A 42 -12.64 -8.48 6.19
CA VAL A 42 -12.46 -7.90 7.52
C VAL A 42 -13.78 -7.31 8.00
N SER A 43 -13.98 -7.33 9.32
CA SER A 43 -15.09 -6.64 9.97
C SER A 43 -15.00 -5.13 9.79
N ARG A 44 -16.09 -4.41 10.06
CA ARG A 44 -16.08 -2.94 10.05
C ARG A 44 -14.99 -2.36 10.96
N ARG A 45 -14.87 -2.91 12.17
CA ARG A 45 -13.87 -2.46 13.14
C ARG A 45 -12.46 -2.62 12.58
N GLU A 46 -12.14 -3.81 12.09
CA GLU A 46 -10.82 -4.10 11.51
C GLU A 46 -10.56 -3.20 10.30
N PHE A 47 -11.55 -2.97 9.43
CA PHE A 47 -11.40 -2.04 8.31
C PHE A 47 -11.05 -0.62 8.77
N GLU A 48 -11.76 -0.10 9.77
CA GLU A 48 -11.49 1.24 10.31
C GLU A 48 -10.08 1.34 10.93
N GLU A 49 -9.59 0.28 11.58
CA GLU A 49 -8.20 0.17 12.07
C GLU A 49 -7.15 0.17 10.93
N LEU A 50 -7.53 -0.07 9.67
CA LEU A 50 -6.63 -0.04 8.50
C LEU A 50 -6.50 1.30 7.83
N ILE A 51 -7.45 2.19 8.05
CA ILE A 51 -7.52 3.48 7.35
C ILE A 51 -7.09 4.63 8.27
N THR A 52 -6.34 4.30 9.31
CA THR A 52 -5.79 5.23 10.30
C THR A 52 -4.47 4.71 10.85
N GLU A 53 -3.55 5.61 11.17
CA GLU A 53 -2.33 5.32 11.94
C GLU A 53 -2.45 5.77 13.40
N SER A 54 -3.62 6.29 13.79
CA SER A 54 -3.84 6.74 15.17
C SER A 54 -4.08 5.57 16.11
N ASP A 55 -3.36 5.55 17.21
CA ASP A 55 -3.59 4.65 18.35
C ASP A 55 -4.71 5.14 19.26
N ARG A 56 -5.28 6.32 18.98
CA ARG A 56 -6.35 6.93 19.79
C ARG A 56 -7.71 6.63 19.18
N PRO A 57 -8.71 6.28 20.02
CA PRO A 57 -10.06 6.11 19.53
C PRO A 57 -10.62 7.42 18.98
N VAL A 58 -11.39 7.34 17.90
CA VAL A 58 -12.23 8.46 17.47
C VAL A 58 -13.34 8.70 18.52
N PRO A 59 -13.80 9.95 18.68
CA PRO A 59 -14.98 10.24 19.49
C PRO A 59 -16.18 9.37 19.07
N ALA A 60 -17.03 8.98 20.02
CA ALA A 60 -18.13 8.04 19.79
C ALA A 60 -19.18 8.48 18.76
N TRP A 61 -19.15 9.74 18.33
CA TRP A 61 -20.05 10.31 17.32
C TRP A 61 -19.41 10.38 15.91
N MET A 62 -18.17 9.91 15.75
CA MET A 62 -17.43 9.84 14.49
C MET A 62 -16.99 8.40 14.20
N THR A 63 -16.55 8.20 12.95
CA THR A 63 -15.95 6.97 12.45
C THR A 63 -14.67 7.31 11.68
N GLN A 64 -13.82 6.33 11.39
CA GLN A 64 -12.62 6.60 10.59
C GLN A 64 -12.94 7.02 9.14
N PHE A 65 -14.18 6.80 8.68
CA PHE A 65 -14.67 7.32 7.40
C PHE A 65 -14.80 8.85 7.36
N ASP A 66 -14.84 9.52 8.51
CA ASP A 66 -14.87 10.99 8.61
C ASP A 66 -13.49 11.63 8.42
N SER A 67 -12.45 10.83 8.17
CA SER A 67 -11.09 11.27 7.83
C SER A 67 -10.94 11.55 6.32
N GLN A 68 -9.89 12.27 5.93
CA GLN A 68 -9.58 12.51 4.51
C GLN A 68 -9.38 11.19 3.73
N ILE A 69 -8.79 10.17 4.37
CA ILE A 69 -8.63 8.84 3.78
C ILE A 69 -10.00 8.18 3.59
N GLY A 70 -10.86 8.26 4.60
CA GLY A 70 -12.25 7.78 4.52
C GLY A 70 -13.01 8.38 3.34
N PHE A 71 -12.99 9.72 3.22
CA PHE A 71 -13.59 10.42 2.08
C PHE A 71 -12.99 9.99 0.74
N ALA A 72 -11.67 9.83 0.66
CA ALA A 72 -11.00 9.38 -0.56
C ALA A 72 -11.41 7.96 -0.95
N ILE A 73 -11.51 7.02 -0.01
CA ILE A 73 -11.97 5.65 -0.25
C ILE A 73 -13.39 5.66 -0.83
N LEU A 74 -14.31 6.38 -0.19
CA LEU A 74 -15.70 6.44 -0.64
C LEU A 74 -15.84 7.16 -1.99
N ARG A 75 -14.95 8.11 -2.31
CA ARG A 75 -14.93 8.80 -3.60
C ARG A 75 -14.37 7.93 -4.74
N HIS A 76 -13.24 7.26 -4.48
CA HIS A 76 -12.41 6.66 -5.52
C HIS A 76 -12.56 5.14 -5.62
N CYS A 77 -12.67 4.44 -4.48
CA CYS A 77 -12.74 2.98 -4.46
C CYS A 77 -14.18 2.48 -4.67
N ALA A 78 -15.18 3.19 -4.16
CA ALA A 78 -16.58 2.77 -4.28
C ALA A 78 -17.05 2.63 -5.75
N PRO A 79 -16.74 3.56 -6.67
CA PRO A 79 -17.07 3.40 -8.09
C PRO A 79 -16.43 2.19 -8.76
N VAL A 80 -15.21 1.84 -8.37
CA VAL A 80 -14.52 0.63 -8.87
C VAL A 80 -15.25 -0.66 -8.46
N LEU A 81 -15.99 -0.64 -7.36
CA LEU A 81 -16.81 -1.76 -6.89
C LEU A 81 -18.27 -1.71 -7.37
N GLY A 82 -18.62 -0.72 -8.20
CA GLY A 82 -19.94 -0.57 -8.81
C GLY A 82 -20.96 0.19 -7.95
N LEU A 83 -20.50 1.03 -7.01
CA LEU A 83 -21.35 1.93 -6.24
C LEU A 83 -21.23 3.37 -6.77
N ASP A 84 -22.20 4.22 -6.44
CA ASP A 84 -22.05 5.67 -6.65
C ASP A 84 -20.92 6.23 -5.75
N PRO A 85 -20.24 7.32 -6.14
CA PRO A 85 -19.27 8.00 -5.28
C PRO A 85 -19.93 8.49 -3.98
N HIS A 86 -19.18 8.43 -2.88
CA HIS A 86 -19.63 8.83 -1.54
C HIS A 86 -20.89 8.08 -1.05
N PRO A 87 -20.95 6.74 -1.16
CA PRO A 87 -22.04 5.99 -0.56
C PRO A 87 -21.93 6.06 0.96
N ASP A 88 -22.99 5.66 1.66
CA ASP A 88 -22.91 5.38 3.09
C ASP A 88 -21.82 4.33 3.38
N PRO A 89 -21.00 4.47 4.45
CA PRO A 89 -19.95 3.52 4.77
C PRO A 89 -20.41 2.07 4.91
N GLU A 90 -21.61 1.81 5.45
CA GLU A 90 -22.14 0.45 5.58
C GLU A 90 -22.45 -0.15 4.21
N ALA A 91 -22.96 0.65 3.27
CA ALA A 91 -23.18 0.19 1.90
C ALA A 91 -21.86 -0.17 1.20
N TYR A 92 -20.80 0.60 1.41
CA TYR A 92 -19.46 0.29 0.89
C TYR A 92 -18.91 -1.01 1.47
N LEU A 93 -19.00 -1.20 2.80
CA LEU A 93 -18.50 -2.40 3.47
C LEU A 93 -19.32 -3.64 3.08
N ALA A 94 -20.65 -3.54 3.04
CA ALA A 94 -21.52 -4.62 2.60
C ALA A 94 -21.19 -5.06 1.16
N ARG A 95 -20.91 -4.10 0.26
CA ARG A 95 -20.50 -4.40 -1.10
C ARG A 95 -19.16 -5.13 -1.18
N ARG A 96 -18.21 -4.78 -0.31
CA ARG A 96 -16.93 -5.49 -0.22
C ARG A 96 -17.15 -6.94 0.21
N THR A 97 -17.98 -7.16 1.24
CA THR A 97 -18.32 -8.52 1.71
C THR A 97 -19.05 -9.34 0.64
N GLU A 98 -19.97 -8.73 -0.12
CA GLU A 98 -20.70 -9.41 -1.20
C GLU A 98 -19.75 -9.89 -2.31
N LEU A 99 -18.75 -9.08 -2.67
CA LEU A 99 -17.76 -9.41 -3.68
C LEU A 99 -16.70 -10.41 -3.16
N GLY A 100 -16.34 -10.30 -1.88
CA GLY A 100 -15.25 -11.04 -1.26
C GLY A 100 -13.86 -10.43 -1.55
N ALA A 101 -12.92 -10.66 -0.64
CA ALA A 101 -11.58 -10.06 -0.64
C ALA A 101 -10.81 -10.23 -1.96
N GLU A 102 -10.85 -11.43 -2.57
CA GLU A 102 -10.14 -11.70 -3.82
C GLU A 102 -10.61 -10.79 -4.96
N GLU A 103 -11.93 -10.70 -5.16
CA GLU A 103 -12.52 -9.90 -6.23
C GLU A 103 -12.36 -8.40 -5.98
N VAL A 104 -12.47 -7.99 -4.71
CA VAL A 104 -12.21 -6.60 -4.30
C VAL A 104 -10.76 -6.22 -4.58
N ASN A 105 -9.80 -7.07 -4.20
CA ASN A 105 -8.38 -6.86 -4.46
C ASN A 105 -8.10 -6.77 -5.95
N ARG A 106 -8.62 -7.71 -6.76
CA ARG A 106 -8.46 -7.72 -8.22
C ARG A 106 -8.94 -6.41 -8.85
N ARG A 107 -10.15 -5.95 -8.51
CA ARG A 107 -10.73 -4.72 -9.08
C ARG A 107 -9.97 -3.48 -8.66
N LEU A 108 -9.69 -3.33 -7.36
CA LEU A 108 -9.04 -2.12 -6.84
C LEU A 108 -7.60 -2.03 -7.32
N LEU A 109 -6.82 -3.12 -7.25
CA LEU A 109 -5.41 -3.12 -7.67
C LEU A 109 -5.29 -2.91 -9.19
N ALA A 110 -6.17 -3.50 -10.01
CA ALA A 110 -6.17 -3.26 -11.45
C ALA A 110 -6.45 -1.79 -11.82
N ALA A 111 -7.23 -1.07 -11.01
CA ALA A 111 -7.57 0.34 -11.24
C ALA A 111 -6.43 1.33 -10.90
N THR A 112 -5.34 0.87 -10.29
CA THR A 112 -4.24 1.74 -9.82
C THR A 112 -3.29 2.22 -10.92
N GLY A 113 -3.22 1.53 -12.05
CA GLY A 113 -2.17 1.77 -13.06
C GLY A 113 -0.77 1.27 -12.65
N ILE A 114 -0.65 0.56 -11.53
CA ILE A 114 0.62 -0.02 -11.08
C ILE A 114 0.99 -1.20 -11.99
N GLY A 115 2.22 -1.13 -12.51
CA GLY A 115 2.83 -2.16 -13.34
C GLY A 115 3.71 -3.14 -12.55
N HIS A 116 4.19 -2.77 -11.36
CA HIS A 116 5.09 -3.59 -10.53
C HIS A 116 4.97 -3.19 -9.05
N PHE A 117 4.86 -4.18 -8.17
CA PHE A 117 4.82 -4.01 -6.71
C PHE A 117 6.11 -4.48 -6.05
N LEU A 118 6.67 -3.70 -5.12
CA LEU A 118 7.72 -4.15 -4.20
C LEU A 118 7.10 -4.33 -2.81
N VAL A 119 6.85 -5.58 -2.44
CA VAL A 119 6.04 -5.97 -1.29
C VAL A 119 6.94 -6.26 -0.09
N GLU A 120 6.73 -5.52 0.99
CA GLU A 120 7.43 -5.76 2.24
C GLU A 120 6.75 -6.86 3.08
N THR A 121 7.48 -7.93 3.39
CA THR A 121 6.95 -9.22 3.90
C THR A 121 7.04 -9.42 5.42
N GLY A 122 7.62 -8.48 6.15
CA GLY A 122 7.73 -8.50 7.62
C GLY A 122 6.59 -7.80 8.36
N TYR A 123 5.51 -7.41 7.66
CA TYR A 123 4.30 -6.85 8.25
C TYR A 123 3.15 -7.86 8.20
N ARG A 124 2.46 -8.08 9.32
CA ARG A 124 1.18 -8.84 9.43
C ARG A 124 1.13 -10.30 8.95
N GLY A 125 2.23 -10.87 8.45
CA GLY A 125 2.35 -12.30 8.14
C GLY A 125 1.22 -12.80 7.23
N ASP A 126 0.58 -13.91 7.61
CA ASP A 126 -0.45 -14.58 6.80
C ASP A 126 -1.77 -13.80 6.64
N GLY A 127 -1.94 -12.68 7.33
CA GLY A 127 -3.12 -11.81 7.19
C GLY A 127 -3.15 -11.02 5.86
N ILE A 128 -2.02 -10.98 5.15
CA ILE A 128 -1.86 -10.29 3.88
C ILE A 128 -1.29 -11.21 2.80
N LEU A 129 -1.45 -10.82 1.54
CA LEU A 129 -0.91 -11.55 0.40
C LEU A 129 0.62 -11.44 0.34
N ASP A 130 1.29 -12.58 0.23
CA ASP A 130 2.71 -12.65 -0.13
C ASP A 130 2.96 -12.16 -1.58
N PRO A 131 4.22 -11.94 -2.01
CA PRO A 131 4.51 -11.48 -3.36
C PRO A 131 3.92 -12.38 -4.47
N ALA A 132 3.94 -13.70 -4.29
CA ALA A 132 3.42 -14.63 -5.28
C ALA A 132 1.89 -14.49 -5.44
N ARG A 133 1.16 -14.34 -4.33
CA ARG A 133 -0.29 -14.11 -4.35
C ARG A 133 -0.65 -12.71 -4.84
N MET A 134 0.15 -11.70 -4.51
CA MET A 134 0.03 -10.35 -5.08
C MET A 134 0.18 -10.39 -6.61
N ALA A 135 1.15 -11.12 -7.12
CA ALA A 135 1.33 -11.29 -8.56
C ALA A 135 0.15 -12.03 -9.21
N ALA A 136 -0.36 -13.08 -8.55
CA ALA A 136 -1.50 -13.85 -9.05
C ALA A 136 -2.79 -13.01 -9.14
N VAL A 137 -3.11 -12.23 -8.10
CA VAL A 137 -4.36 -11.44 -8.07
C VAL A 137 -4.32 -10.23 -9.00
N THR A 138 -3.12 -9.65 -9.22
CA THR A 138 -2.96 -8.44 -10.04
C THR A 138 -2.62 -8.73 -11.50
N GLY A 139 -2.04 -9.90 -11.79
CA GLY A 139 -1.42 -10.19 -13.09
C GLY A 139 -0.19 -9.32 -13.36
N ARG A 140 0.42 -8.73 -12.32
CA ARG A 140 1.61 -7.86 -12.39
C ARG A 140 2.77 -8.49 -11.63
N PRO A 141 4.03 -8.21 -12.00
CA PRO A 141 5.19 -8.56 -11.19
C PRO A 141 5.05 -8.03 -9.76
N ALA A 142 5.45 -8.84 -8.79
CA ALA A 142 5.56 -8.46 -7.40
C ALA A 142 6.82 -9.12 -6.80
N ASP A 143 7.73 -8.30 -6.29
CA ASP A 143 9.01 -8.75 -5.71
C ASP A 143 9.11 -8.37 -4.23
N GLU A 144 9.95 -9.09 -3.49
CA GLU A 144 10.07 -8.95 -2.04
C GLU A 144 10.98 -7.79 -1.61
N VAL A 145 10.57 -7.11 -0.54
CA VAL A 145 11.43 -6.24 0.29
C VAL A 145 11.51 -6.85 1.70
N VAL A 146 12.70 -7.20 2.15
CA VAL A 146 12.89 -7.87 3.45
C VAL A 146 13.00 -6.85 4.59
N ARG A 147 12.20 -7.02 5.65
CA ARG A 147 12.35 -6.22 6.88
C ARG A 147 13.41 -6.79 7.81
N LEU A 148 14.40 -5.96 8.11
CA LEU A 148 15.54 -6.32 8.96
C LEU A 148 15.09 -6.77 10.34
N GLU A 149 14.14 -6.06 10.95
CA GLU A 149 13.68 -6.34 12.31
C GLU A 149 12.93 -7.67 12.39
N ALA A 150 12.20 -8.06 11.35
CA ALA A 150 11.52 -9.36 11.31
C ALA A 150 12.54 -10.52 11.24
N VAL A 151 13.65 -10.35 10.51
CA VAL A 151 14.75 -11.31 10.49
C VAL A 151 15.43 -11.38 11.87
N ALA A 152 15.73 -10.23 12.47
CA ALA A 152 16.32 -10.12 13.80
C ALA A 152 15.46 -10.80 14.88
N GLU A 153 14.15 -10.56 14.86
CA GLU A 153 13.18 -11.16 15.78
C GLU A 153 13.11 -12.68 15.63
N ARG A 154 13.17 -13.21 14.39
CA ARG A 154 13.24 -14.66 14.14
C ARG A 154 14.52 -15.29 14.69
N VAL A 155 15.67 -14.63 14.49
CA VAL A 155 16.96 -15.12 15.01
C VAL A 155 16.97 -15.14 16.55
N ALA A 156 16.45 -14.08 17.18
CA ALA A 156 16.32 -14.03 18.63
C ALA A 156 15.38 -15.13 19.16
N ALA A 157 14.21 -15.31 18.52
CA ALA A 157 13.26 -16.37 18.88
C ALA A 157 13.83 -17.79 18.66
N GLY A 158 14.77 -17.95 17.73
CA GLY A 158 15.49 -19.20 17.46
C GLY A 158 16.54 -19.56 18.53
N GLY A 159 16.71 -18.76 19.57
CA GLY A 159 17.59 -19.06 20.71
C GLY A 159 19.04 -18.60 20.54
N ALA A 160 19.32 -17.74 19.57
CA ALA A 160 20.64 -17.11 19.47
C ALA A 160 20.94 -16.29 20.72
N GLY A 161 21.99 -16.65 21.45
CA GLY A 161 22.50 -15.85 22.57
C GLY A 161 23.13 -14.55 22.08
N ALA A 162 23.22 -13.54 22.96
CA ALA A 162 23.72 -12.20 22.62
C ALA A 162 25.07 -12.20 21.89
N ALA A 163 26.01 -13.06 22.30
CA ALA A 163 27.33 -13.15 21.68
C ALA A 163 27.32 -13.70 20.24
N GLY A 164 26.34 -14.54 19.90
CA GLY A 164 26.21 -15.15 18.57
C GLY A 164 25.21 -14.44 17.66
N PHE A 165 24.43 -13.50 18.19
CA PHE A 165 23.30 -12.88 17.49
C PHE A 165 23.73 -12.20 16.18
N ALA A 166 24.81 -11.42 16.18
CA ALA A 166 25.25 -10.70 14.99
C ALA A 166 25.57 -11.64 13.81
N ALA A 167 26.33 -12.72 14.06
CA ALA A 167 26.67 -13.69 13.03
C ALA A 167 25.42 -14.46 12.53
N ALA A 168 24.54 -14.86 13.45
CA ALA A 168 23.30 -15.55 13.09
C ALA A 168 22.34 -14.64 12.30
N PHE A 169 22.30 -13.34 12.64
CA PHE A 169 21.52 -12.34 11.92
C PHE A 169 22.06 -12.10 10.51
N GLU A 170 23.38 -11.97 10.35
CA GLU A 170 24.02 -11.81 9.05
C GLU A 170 23.72 -12.99 8.13
N GLU A 171 23.88 -14.23 8.63
CA GLU A 171 23.57 -15.45 7.90
C GLU A 171 22.09 -15.51 7.50
N ALA A 172 21.19 -15.26 8.44
CA ALA A 172 19.76 -15.27 8.18
C ALA A 172 19.36 -14.17 7.19
N LEU A 173 19.90 -12.96 7.32
CA LEU A 173 19.61 -11.87 6.40
C LEU A 173 20.09 -12.18 4.99
N TRP A 174 21.31 -12.74 4.86
CA TRP A 174 21.81 -13.16 3.57
C TRP A 174 20.88 -14.17 2.90
N GLU A 175 20.44 -15.19 3.64
CA GLU A 175 19.52 -16.21 3.12
C GLU A 175 18.15 -15.64 2.72
N HIS A 176 17.55 -14.80 3.56
CA HIS A 176 16.22 -14.26 3.26
C HIS A 176 16.23 -13.19 2.16
N SER A 177 17.36 -12.50 1.94
CA SER A 177 17.46 -11.43 0.94
C SER A 177 18.02 -11.89 -0.41
N ARG A 178 18.33 -13.18 -0.60
CA ARG A 178 18.93 -13.72 -1.84
C ARG A 178 18.20 -13.33 -3.12
N THR A 179 16.88 -13.24 -3.05
CA THR A 179 16.00 -12.92 -4.18
C THR A 179 15.20 -11.63 -3.95
N ALA A 180 15.44 -10.93 -2.84
CA ALA A 180 14.73 -9.70 -2.52
C ALA A 180 15.29 -8.53 -3.37
N CYS A 181 14.41 -7.60 -3.74
CA CYS A 181 14.79 -6.39 -4.47
C CYS A 181 15.16 -5.22 -3.55
N GLY A 182 15.02 -5.38 -2.24
CA GLY A 182 15.37 -4.36 -1.28
C GLY A 182 15.28 -4.82 0.17
N LEU A 183 15.72 -3.92 1.06
CA LEU A 183 15.62 -4.08 2.51
C LEU A 183 14.81 -2.93 3.10
N LYS A 184 14.12 -3.18 4.21
CA LYS A 184 13.37 -2.19 4.99
C LYS A 184 13.82 -2.25 6.46
N THR A 185 14.01 -1.08 7.05
CA THR A 185 14.09 -0.93 8.51
C THR A 185 12.87 -0.18 9.04
N ILE A 186 12.40 -0.58 10.22
CA ILE A 186 11.41 0.13 11.03
C ILE A 186 12.05 0.75 12.28
N VAL A 187 13.37 1.00 12.29
CA VAL A 187 14.10 1.55 13.44
C VAL A 187 13.48 2.85 13.97
N ALA A 188 12.95 3.71 13.09
CA ALA A 188 12.23 4.92 13.47
C ALA A 188 11.05 4.64 14.42
N TYR A 189 10.33 3.53 14.21
CA TYR A 189 9.19 3.13 15.05
C TYR A 189 9.61 2.47 16.38
N ARG A 190 10.88 2.10 16.53
CA ARG A 190 11.41 1.36 17.69
C ARG A 190 12.31 2.21 18.58
N HIS A 191 13.18 3.00 17.96
CA HIS A 191 14.27 3.73 18.61
C HIS A 191 14.34 5.21 18.17
N GLY A 192 13.66 5.59 17.09
CA GLY A 192 13.90 6.86 16.41
C GLY A 192 15.09 6.78 15.45
N LEU A 193 15.42 7.90 14.80
CA LEU A 193 16.50 7.99 13.81
C LEU A 193 17.76 8.70 14.33
N ASP A 194 17.73 9.19 15.56
CA ASP A 194 18.86 9.88 16.20
C ASP A 194 19.66 8.86 17.03
N PHE A 195 20.48 8.07 16.34
CA PHE A 195 21.36 7.08 16.96
C PHE A 195 22.77 7.14 16.37
N ASP A 196 23.77 6.88 17.20
CA ASP A 196 25.18 6.86 16.80
C ASP A 196 25.48 5.71 15.81
N PRO A 197 26.44 5.87 14.87
CA PRO A 197 26.87 4.82 13.96
C PRO A 197 27.43 3.56 14.64
#